data_AF-W7PVA4-F1
#
_entry.id   AF-W7PVA4-F1
#
_cell.length_a   1.000
_cell.length_b   1.000
_cell.length_c   1.000
_cell.angle_alpha   90.00
_cell.angle_beta   90.00
_cell.angle_gamma   90.00
#
_symmetry.space_group_name_H-M   'P 1'
#
loop_
_entity.id
_entity.type
_entity.pdbx_description
1 polymer ?
#
loop_
_entity_poly.entity_id
_entity_poly.type
_entity_poly.pdbx_seq_one_letter_code
_entity_poly.pdbx_strand_id
1 'polypeptide(L)'
;MALATPINDSHLLDRLRQIRLLALDVDGVLTDGRLYFQADGVEIKAFHTQDGLGIKLLRRAGIQVALLTGRDSPMVSHRAAALGIDHVFQSCEDKLATLRELCRRKDLSLEQVAYCGDDLPTWPPSSGPASVSPCPAPLPTSTPWPTGSPNAAAATAPFARSATPCSRPRVTGTRWSIPIFTSSTDRMLPKRLPRPSFRLWLLLILLGLGALLAWLAPWQAPAPGPVPTDDAGEPDYYLEEARLTRFDAQGQAHQRLESPRLVHTPHDDVTRAVTPVAHLIDREGRHWIANGDEGRLGPGGNPLTLTGNARLLAPEERWQLDTEILHFDANVGHAWSETPALLQQPPQHMRGDRFDVWIHDNRARLTDNVRGHHPPEGAQRGQAEAIEPEDFTP
;
A
#
# COMPACT_ATOMS: atom_id res chain seq x y z
N MET A 1 22.87 -4.15 -6.38
CA MET A 1 22.21 -3.83 -7.68
C MET A 1 22.01 -5.13 -8.45
N ALA A 2 20.85 -5.77 -8.30
CA ALA A 2 20.48 -6.88 -9.16
C ALA A 2 20.09 -6.28 -10.52
N LEU A 3 20.96 -6.41 -11.52
CA LEU A 3 20.60 -6.08 -12.89
C LEU A 3 19.51 -7.06 -13.33
N ALA A 4 18.40 -6.50 -13.81
CA ALA A 4 17.27 -7.25 -14.34
C ALA A 4 17.75 -8.32 -15.34
N THR A 5 17.16 -9.51 -15.27
CA THR A 5 17.41 -10.63 -16.16
C THR A 5 17.38 -10.15 -17.62
N PRO A 6 18.39 -10.44 -18.46
CA PRO A 6 18.40 -10.00 -19.84
C PRO A 6 17.17 -10.56 -20.57
N ILE A 7 16.41 -9.68 -21.23
CA ILE A 7 15.30 -10.05 -22.12
C ILE A 7 15.91 -10.81 -23.30
N ASN A 8 15.83 -12.14 -23.28
CA ASN A 8 16.49 -13.01 -24.25
C ASN A 8 15.54 -13.54 -25.35
N ASP A 9 14.34 -12.95 -25.47
CA ASP A 9 13.37 -13.27 -26.51
C ASP A 9 13.63 -12.40 -27.75
N SER A 10 14.21 -13.01 -28.78
CA SER A 10 14.56 -12.32 -30.04
C SER A 10 13.33 -11.72 -30.74
N HIS A 11 12.19 -12.39 -30.67
CA HIS A 11 10.96 -11.92 -31.31
C HIS A 11 10.41 -10.67 -30.61
N LEU A 12 10.50 -10.62 -29.28
CA LEU A 12 10.13 -9.42 -28.52
C LEU A 12 11.09 -8.25 -28.84
N LEU A 13 12.39 -8.50 -28.90
CA LEU A 13 13.38 -7.47 -29.22
C LEU A 13 13.16 -6.88 -30.62
N ASP A 14 12.82 -7.71 -31.60
CA ASP A 14 12.54 -7.24 -32.97
C ASP A 14 11.29 -6.35 -33.03
N ARG A 15 10.25 -6.66 -32.23
CA ARG A 15 9.08 -5.79 -32.10
C ARG A 15 9.41 -4.48 -31.40
N LEU A 16 10.16 -4.51 -30.30
CA LEU A 16 10.54 -3.31 -29.57
C LEU A 16 11.40 -2.35 -30.40
N ARG A 17 12.22 -2.85 -31.33
CA ARG A 17 13.02 -2.03 -32.27
C ARG A 17 12.18 -1.20 -33.24
N GLN A 18 10.96 -1.64 -33.53
CA GLN A 18 10.05 -0.97 -34.45
C GLN A 18 9.27 0.17 -33.78
N ILE A 19 9.27 0.24 -32.45
CA ILE A 19 8.51 1.23 -31.70
C ILE A 19 9.06 2.64 -31.96
N ARG A 20 8.13 3.55 -32.26
CA ARG A 20 8.37 4.98 -32.50
C ARG A 20 7.54 5.87 -31.58
N LEU A 21 6.50 5.32 -30.96
CA LEU A 21 5.62 6.01 -30.02
C LEU A 21 5.32 5.10 -28.81
N LEU A 22 5.47 5.65 -27.61
CA LEU A 22 5.02 5.04 -26.35
C LEU A 22 3.81 5.84 -25.83
N ALA A 23 2.67 5.20 -25.75
CA ALA A 23 1.45 5.72 -25.16
C ALA A 23 1.28 5.15 -23.75
N LEU A 24 1.03 6.01 -22.77
CA LEU A 24 0.96 5.66 -21.36
C LEU A 24 -0.37 6.10 -20.77
N ASP A 25 -0.96 5.23 -19.97
CA ASP A 25 -1.94 5.65 -18.98
C ASP A 25 -1.28 6.50 -17.89
N VAL A 26 -2.12 7.19 -17.12
CA VAL A 26 -1.64 7.99 -16.00
C VAL A 26 -1.89 7.24 -14.70
N ASP A 27 -3.17 7.05 -14.37
CA ASP A 27 -3.56 6.44 -13.11
C ASP A 27 -3.27 4.94 -13.17
N GLY A 28 -2.56 4.43 -12.16
CA GLY A 28 -2.15 3.02 -12.07
C GLY A 28 -0.95 2.61 -12.95
N VAL A 29 -0.50 3.47 -13.86
CA VAL A 29 0.73 3.28 -14.65
C VAL A 29 1.85 4.24 -14.24
N LEU A 30 1.61 5.55 -14.34
CA LEU A 30 2.56 6.59 -13.92
C LEU A 30 2.37 7.00 -12.46
N THR A 31 1.22 6.63 -11.89
CA THR A 31 0.91 6.70 -10.46
C THR A 31 0.68 5.29 -9.95
N ASP A 32 0.58 5.14 -8.63
CA ASP A 32 0.23 3.90 -7.97
C ASP A 32 -1.29 3.60 -7.97
N GLY A 33 -2.06 4.36 -8.75
CA GLY A 33 -3.52 4.24 -8.85
C GLY A 33 -4.28 4.91 -7.70
N ARG A 34 -3.60 5.48 -6.70
CA ARG A 34 -4.24 6.21 -5.61
C ARG A 34 -4.60 7.63 -6.03
N LEU A 35 -5.78 8.07 -5.59
CA LEU A 35 -6.23 9.45 -5.71
C LEU A 35 -6.25 10.09 -4.33
N TYR A 36 -5.54 11.21 -4.19
CA TYR A 36 -5.49 11.97 -2.95
C TYR A 36 -6.33 13.23 -3.14
N PHE A 37 -7.30 13.45 -2.26
CA PHE A 37 -8.14 14.63 -2.26
C PHE A 37 -7.81 15.49 -1.04
N GLN A 38 -7.62 16.78 -1.27
CA GLN A 38 -7.53 17.77 -0.20
C GLN A 38 -8.94 18.20 0.24
N ALA A 39 -9.04 18.81 1.42
CA ALA A 39 -10.30 19.27 1.99
C ALA A 39 -11.02 20.33 1.13
N ASP A 40 -10.28 21.04 0.27
CA ASP A 40 -10.81 22.00 -0.70
C ASP A 40 -11.27 21.35 -2.03
N GLY A 41 -11.17 20.02 -2.14
CA GLY A 41 -11.50 19.26 -3.34
C GLY A 41 -10.37 19.20 -4.37
N VAL A 42 -9.19 19.74 -4.10
CA VAL A 42 -8.04 19.65 -5.01
C VAL A 42 -7.47 18.24 -5.04
N GLU A 43 -7.33 17.68 -6.25
CA GLU A 43 -6.74 16.37 -6.49
C GLU A 43 -5.20 16.45 -6.54
N ILE A 44 -4.53 15.61 -5.74
CA ILE A 44 -3.07 15.41 -5.76
C ILE A 44 -2.76 14.07 -6.44
N LYS A 45 -1.76 14.06 -7.32
CA LYS A 45 -1.21 12.85 -7.94
C LYS A 45 0.29 12.71 -7.63
N ALA A 46 0.68 11.55 -7.14
CA ALA A 46 2.08 11.20 -6.89
C ALA A 46 2.69 10.52 -8.13
N PHE A 47 3.80 11.05 -8.64
CA PHE A 47 4.53 10.49 -9.78
C PHE A 47 5.92 10.05 -9.36
N HIS A 48 6.40 8.95 -9.95
CA HIS A 48 7.73 8.45 -9.64
C HIS A 48 8.83 9.15 -10.44
N THR A 49 9.96 9.44 -9.79
CA THR A 49 11.08 10.19 -10.41
C THR A 49 11.85 9.34 -11.42
N GLN A 50 11.99 8.03 -11.17
CA GLN A 50 12.72 7.14 -12.08
C GLN A 50 11.98 6.98 -13.42
N ASP A 51 10.64 6.96 -13.40
CA ASP A 51 9.82 6.89 -14.62
C ASP A 51 9.99 8.16 -15.44
N GLY A 52 10.07 9.31 -14.77
CA GLY A 52 10.40 10.58 -15.41
C GLY A 52 11.76 10.57 -16.12
N LEU A 53 12.78 9.92 -15.52
CA LEU A 53 14.06 9.71 -16.17
C LEU A 53 13.93 8.78 -17.38
N GLY A 54 13.23 7.65 -17.24
CA GLY A 54 12.98 6.71 -18.33
C GLY A 54 12.31 7.38 -19.55
N ILE A 55 11.28 8.18 -19.31
CA ILE A 55 10.57 8.96 -20.34
C ILE A 55 11.53 9.94 -21.03
N LYS A 56 12.36 10.67 -20.27
CA LYS A 56 13.35 11.59 -20.85
C LYS A 56 14.38 10.86 -21.71
N LEU A 57 14.81 9.65 -21.30
CA LEU A 57 15.74 8.83 -22.08
C LEU A 57 15.10 8.33 -23.39
N LEU A 58 13.85 7.87 -23.34
CA LEU A 58 13.10 7.46 -24.55
C LEU A 58 12.95 8.62 -25.55
N ARG A 59 12.59 9.81 -25.05
CA ARG A 59 12.50 11.01 -25.89
C ARG A 59 13.83 11.38 -26.52
N ARG A 60 14.94 11.30 -25.77
CA ARG A 60 16.29 11.52 -26.31
C ARG A 60 16.68 10.48 -27.36
N ALA A 61 16.15 9.26 -27.27
CA ALA A 61 16.31 8.21 -28.28
C ALA A 61 15.39 8.40 -29.51
N GLY A 62 14.62 9.50 -29.58
CA GLY A 62 13.72 9.79 -30.70
C GLY A 62 12.37 9.07 -30.64
N ILE A 63 12.06 8.40 -29.54
CA ILE A 63 10.75 7.77 -29.32
C ILE A 63 9.79 8.83 -28.78
N GLN A 64 8.70 9.07 -29.49
CA GLN A 64 7.65 9.99 -29.04
C GLN A 64 6.92 9.38 -27.84
N VAL A 65 6.43 10.23 -26.94
CA VAL A 65 5.64 9.79 -25.77
C VAL A 65 4.29 10.51 -25.79
N ALA A 66 3.22 9.80 -25.45
CA ALA A 66 1.88 10.32 -25.30
C ALA A 66 1.24 9.86 -23.99
N LEU A 67 0.45 10.74 -23.36
CA LEU A 67 -0.38 10.40 -22.20
C LEU A 67 -1.85 10.34 -22.61
N LEU A 68 -2.54 9.27 -22.19
CA LEU A 68 -3.97 9.09 -22.39
C LEU A 68 -4.61 8.75 -21.06
N THR A 69 -5.44 9.65 -20.53
CA THR A 69 -6.17 9.42 -19.28
C THR A 69 -7.65 9.75 -19.44
N GLY A 70 -8.49 8.98 -18.74
CA GLY A 70 -9.93 9.24 -18.66
C GLY A 70 -10.27 10.40 -17.72
N ARG A 71 -9.34 10.82 -16.86
CA ARG A 71 -9.55 11.93 -15.91
C ARG A 71 -9.01 13.24 -16.51
N ASP A 72 -9.57 14.35 -16.04
CA ASP A 72 -9.01 15.68 -16.26
C ASP A 72 -8.37 16.19 -14.98
N SER A 73 -7.07 16.47 -15.02
CA SER A 73 -6.35 16.99 -13.87
C SER A 73 -5.22 17.94 -14.29
N PRO A 74 -5.15 19.15 -13.72
CA PRO A 74 -4.03 20.07 -13.96
C PRO A 74 -2.67 19.44 -13.66
N MET A 75 -2.61 18.51 -12.69
CA MET A 75 -1.38 17.83 -12.28
C MET A 75 -0.75 17.03 -13.43
N VAL A 76 -1.58 16.41 -14.28
CA VAL A 76 -1.12 15.65 -15.45
C VAL A 76 -0.48 16.59 -16.49
N SER A 77 -1.11 17.73 -16.73
CA SER A 77 -0.58 18.74 -17.66
C SER A 77 0.75 19.32 -17.18
N HIS A 78 0.86 19.65 -15.90
CA HIS A 78 2.12 20.12 -15.30
C HIS A 78 3.22 19.06 -15.39
N ARG A 79 2.90 17.80 -15.09
CA ARG A 79 3.87 16.71 -15.18
C ARG A 79 4.33 16.47 -16.61
N ALA A 80 3.41 16.46 -17.56
CA ALA A 80 3.71 16.30 -18.98
C ALA A 80 4.66 17.41 -19.48
N ALA A 81 4.37 18.67 -19.14
CA ALA A 81 5.22 19.80 -19.47
C ALA A 81 6.64 19.66 -18.88
N ALA A 82 6.76 19.22 -17.62
CA ALA A 82 8.06 18.99 -16.96
C ALA A 82 8.90 17.86 -17.61
N LEU A 83 8.23 16.89 -18.25
CA LEU A 83 8.86 15.81 -19.02
C LEU A 83 9.02 16.16 -20.51
N GLY A 84 8.43 17.29 -20.94
CA GLY A 84 8.35 17.76 -22.32
C GLY A 84 7.49 16.87 -23.22
N ILE A 85 6.49 16.19 -22.67
CA ILE A 85 5.57 15.37 -23.47
C ILE A 85 4.60 16.30 -24.20
N ASP A 86 4.60 16.24 -25.54
CA ASP A 86 3.78 17.12 -26.38
C ASP A 86 2.35 16.59 -26.59
N HIS A 87 2.15 15.28 -26.44
CA HIS A 87 0.87 14.61 -26.71
C HIS A 87 0.18 14.24 -25.41
N VAL A 88 -0.75 15.08 -24.95
CA VAL A 88 -1.52 14.85 -23.71
C VAL A 88 -3.00 14.86 -24.04
N PHE A 89 -3.68 13.74 -23.78
CA PHE A 89 -5.12 13.59 -23.98
C PHE A 89 -5.77 13.25 -22.65
N GLN A 90 -6.59 14.18 -22.15
CA GLN A 90 -7.36 14.05 -20.92
C GLN A 90 -8.85 13.92 -21.23
N SER A 91 -9.65 13.52 -20.23
CA SER A 91 -11.08 13.23 -20.41
C SER A 91 -11.35 12.23 -21.55
N CYS A 92 -10.40 11.31 -21.76
CA CYS A 92 -10.43 10.38 -22.88
C CYS A 92 -11.15 9.10 -22.49
N GLU A 93 -12.45 9.02 -22.82
CA GLU A 93 -13.25 7.81 -22.61
C GLU A 93 -12.85 6.68 -23.59
N ASP A 94 -12.65 7.01 -24.88
CA ASP A 94 -12.18 6.06 -25.90
C ASP A 94 -10.69 6.28 -26.21
N LYS A 95 -9.83 5.60 -25.43
CA LYS A 95 -8.37 5.65 -25.58
C LYS A 95 -7.90 5.09 -26.91
N LEU A 96 -8.60 4.09 -27.47
CA LEU A 96 -8.21 3.48 -28.75
C LEU A 96 -8.47 4.42 -29.93
N ALA A 97 -9.64 5.07 -29.96
CA ALA A 97 -9.96 6.04 -31.00
C ALA A 97 -8.97 7.21 -30.99
N THR A 98 -8.66 7.73 -29.80
CA THR A 98 -7.67 8.80 -29.61
C THR A 98 -6.28 8.37 -30.07
N LEU A 99 -5.86 7.14 -29.74
CA LEU A 99 -4.57 6.60 -30.19
C LEU A 99 -4.52 6.43 -31.71
N ARG A 100 -5.59 5.93 -32.34
CA ARG A 100 -5.67 5.81 -33.81
C ARG A 100 -5.59 7.16 -34.51
N GLU A 101 -6.25 8.17 -33.97
CA GLU A 101 -6.18 9.52 -34.52
C GLU A 101 -4.78 10.15 -34.34
N LEU A 102 -4.11 9.89 -33.22
CA LEU A 102 -2.71 10.28 -33.05
C LEU A 102 -1.80 9.58 -34.07
N CYS A 103 -1.99 8.27 -34.29
CA CYS A 103 -1.23 7.51 -35.28
C CYS A 103 -1.41 8.10 -36.69
N ARG A 104 -2.65 8.43 -37.07
CA ARG A 104 -2.97 9.05 -38.36
C ARG A 104 -2.29 10.41 -38.53
N ARG A 105 -2.28 11.25 -37.49
CA ARG A 105 -1.60 12.56 -37.50
C ARG A 105 -0.08 12.45 -37.57
N LYS A 106 0.49 11.34 -37.10
CA LYS A 106 1.94 11.10 -37.04
C LYS A 106 2.46 10.17 -38.13
N ASP A 107 1.59 9.71 -39.02
CA ASP A 107 1.91 8.73 -40.06
C ASP A 107 2.60 7.48 -39.50
N LEU A 108 2.05 6.95 -38.40
CA LEU A 108 2.54 5.75 -37.73
C LEU A 108 1.55 4.59 -37.89
N SER A 109 2.06 3.38 -38.08
CA SER A 109 1.24 2.17 -37.96
C SER A 109 1.08 1.76 -36.49
N LEU A 110 0.00 1.07 -36.15
CA LEU A 110 -0.23 0.59 -34.78
C LEU A 110 0.88 -0.36 -34.28
N GLU A 111 1.58 -1.04 -35.18
CA GLU A 111 2.72 -1.92 -34.86
C GLU A 111 3.94 -1.14 -34.33
N GLN A 112 4.05 0.13 -34.67
CA GLN A 112 5.10 1.03 -34.21
C GLN A 112 4.74 1.73 -32.88
N VAL A 113 3.60 1.37 -32.28
CA VAL A 113 3.09 1.97 -31.05
C VAL A 113 3.08 0.95 -29.93
N ALA A 114 3.72 1.29 -28.82
CA ALA A 114 3.59 0.57 -27.57
C ALA A 114 2.57 1.30 -26.68
N TYR A 115 1.67 0.55 -26.05
CA TYR A 115 0.72 1.09 -25.07
C TYR A 115 0.91 0.39 -23.72
N CYS A 116 0.97 1.17 -22.65
CA CYS A 116 1.02 0.68 -21.27
C CYS A 116 -0.20 1.21 -20.50
N GLY A 117 -1.02 0.29 -20.02
CA GLY A 117 -2.24 0.56 -19.27
C GLY A 117 -2.52 -0.54 -18.24
N ASP A 118 -3.39 -0.22 -17.27
CA ASP A 118 -3.74 -1.05 -16.13
C ASP A 118 -5.22 -1.50 -16.12
N ASP A 119 -6.15 -0.70 -16.64
CA ASP A 119 -7.60 -0.93 -16.48
C ASP A 119 -8.38 -1.40 -17.73
N LEU A 120 -9.60 -1.92 -17.51
CA LEU A 120 -10.53 -2.42 -18.55
C LEU A 120 -10.90 -1.43 -19.68
N PRO A 121 -11.03 -0.10 -19.46
CA PRO A 121 -11.25 0.86 -20.56
C PRO A 121 -10.11 0.88 -21.58
N THR A 122 -8.97 0.26 -21.27
CA THR A 122 -7.87 0.06 -22.23
C THR A 122 -8.09 -1.10 -23.20
N TRP A 123 -9.10 -1.95 -22.95
CA TRP A 123 -9.44 -3.09 -23.80
C TRP A 123 -10.66 -2.77 -24.68
N PRO A 124 -10.50 -2.57 -26.00
CA PRO A 124 -11.65 -2.59 -26.90
C PRO A 124 -12.22 -4.02 -27.01
N PRO A 125 -13.55 -4.22 -26.98
CA PRO A 125 -14.17 -5.52 -27.19
C PRO A 125 -13.98 -6.12 -28.61
N SER A 126 -13.20 -5.49 -29.49
CA SER A 126 -12.95 -5.94 -30.85
C SER A 126 -11.45 -5.96 -31.18
N SER A 127 -10.95 -7.16 -31.42
CA SER A 127 -9.59 -7.56 -31.77
C SER A 127 -8.89 -6.70 -32.84
N GLY A 128 -7.64 -6.29 -32.54
CA GLY A 128 -6.66 -5.73 -33.48
C GLY A 128 -5.21 -5.97 -32.97
N PRO A 129 -4.19 -5.95 -33.84
CA PRO A 129 -2.83 -6.37 -33.51
C PRO A 129 -2.06 -5.25 -32.78
N ALA A 130 -2.41 -4.98 -31.54
CA ALA A 130 -1.57 -4.25 -30.61
C ALA A 130 -1.32 -5.18 -29.43
N SER A 131 -0.09 -5.66 -29.23
CA SER A 131 0.24 -6.33 -27.97
C SER A 131 0.29 -5.28 -26.88
N VAL A 132 -0.87 -5.04 -26.29
CA VAL A 132 -0.97 -4.44 -24.98
C VAL A 132 -0.61 -5.54 -23.99
N SER A 133 0.60 -5.49 -23.45
CA SER A 133 0.89 -6.24 -22.24
C SER A 133 0.41 -5.37 -21.08
N PRO A 134 -0.53 -5.81 -20.24
CA PRO A 134 -0.70 -5.17 -18.94
C PRO A 134 0.66 -5.22 -18.25
N CYS A 135 1.18 -4.07 -17.85
CA CYS A 135 2.27 -4.06 -16.88
C CYS A 135 1.63 -4.53 -15.56
N PRO A 136 2.24 -5.49 -14.84
CA PRO A 136 1.83 -5.68 -13.46
C PRO A 136 2.06 -4.33 -12.76
N ALA A 137 1.04 -3.85 -12.05
CA ALA A 137 1.15 -2.70 -11.14
C ALA A 137 2.44 -2.78 -10.31
N PRO A 138 2.99 -1.66 -9.80
CA PRO A 138 4.09 -1.74 -8.84
C PRO A 138 3.71 -2.73 -7.75
N LEU A 139 4.48 -3.81 -7.68
CA LEU A 139 4.26 -4.92 -6.75
C LEU A 139 4.03 -4.34 -5.35
N PRO A 140 2.95 -4.70 -4.64
CA PRO A 140 2.95 -4.54 -3.20
C PRO A 140 4.15 -5.31 -2.68
N THR A 141 5.07 -4.63 -1.98
CA THR A 141 5.99 -5.29 -1.08
C THR A 141 5.17 -6.26 -0.23
N SER A 142 5.48 -7.55 -0.35
CA SER A 142 4.74 -8.71 0.16
C SER A 142 3.57 -9.19 -0.71
N THR A 143 3.87 -10.05 -1.70
CA THR A 143 3.16 -11.32 -1.94
C THR A 143 3.92 -12.18 -2.99
N PRO A 144 4.09 -13.50 -2.76
CA PRO A 144 4.69 -14.40 -3.73
C PRO A 144 3.65 -14.87 -4.77
N TRP A 145 4.01 -14.77 -6.05
CA TRP A 145 3.24 -15.29 -7.19
C TRP A 145 3.15 -16.82 -7.17
N PRO A 146 2.03 -17.43 -7.59
CA PRO A 146 2.02 -18.77 -8.13
C PRO A 146 2.10 -18.73 -9.66
N THR A 147 3.27 -19.08 -10.21
CA THR A 147 3.41 -19.50 -11.61
C THR A 147 2.84 -20.90 -11.81
N GLY A 148 1.96 -21.08 -12.80
CA GLY A 148 1.65 -22.41 -13.32
C GLY A 148 0.42 -22.52 -14.22
N SER A 149 0.51 -22.09 -15.48
CA SER A 149 -0.09 -22.82 -16.61
C SER A 149 0.39 -22.25 -17.96
N PRO A 150 0.96 -23.06 -18.85
CA PRO A 150 1.29 -22.70 -20.21
C PRO A 150 0.06 -22.93 -21.11
N ASN A 151 -0.62 -21.86 -21.53
CA ASN A 151 -1.52 -21.88 -22.69
C ASN A 151 -1.97 -20.45 -23.02
N ALA A 152 -1.21 -19.78 -23.89
CA ALA A 152 -1.71 -18.67 -24.70
C ALA A 152 -0.92 -18.62 -26.01
N ALA A 153 -0.90 -19.75 -26.71
CA ALA A 153 -0.53 -19.80 -28.11
C ALA A 153 -1.81 -19.77 -28.96
N ALA A 154 -1.84 -18.84 -29.92
CA ALA A 154 -2.69 -18.80 -31.11
C ALA A 154 -4.19 -18.49 -30.92
N ALA A 155 -4.52 -17.20 -31.02
CA ALA A 155 -5.75 -16.76 -31.65
C ALA A 155 -5.44 -16.38 -33.10
N THR A 156 -5.63 -17.30 -34.04
CA THR A 156 -5.74 -17.00 -35.46
C THR A 156 -6.88 -17.83 -36.04
N ALA A 157 -7.91 -17.15 -36.52
CA ALA A 157 -8.97 -17.73 -37.35
C ALA A 157 -8.41 -18.16 -38.72
N PRO A 158 -9.16 -19.01 -39.46
CA PRO A 158 -9.39 -18.66 -40.84
C PRO A 158 -10.87 -18.76 -41.23
N PHE A 159 -11.26 -17.79 -42.05
CA PHE A 159 -12.52 -17.71 -42.78
C PHE A 159 -12.35 -18.45 -44.12
N ALA A 160 -13.15 -19.47 -44.44
CA ALA A 160 -13.62 -19.78 -45.81
C ALA A 160 -14.43 -21.09 -45.93
N ARG A 161 -15.68 -20.91 -46.40
CA ARG A 161 -16.43 -21.70 -47.40
C ARG A 161 -16.94 -23.13 -47.12
N SER A 162 -18.26 -23.22 -47.33
CA SER A 162 -19.04 -24.21 -48.13
C SER A 162 -19.39 -25.60 -47.58
N ALA A 163 -20.72 -25.80 -47.48
CA ALA A 163 -21.52 -26.94 -47.97
C ALA A 163 -21.47 -28.30 -47.23
N THR A 164 -22.53 -28.54 -46.42
CA THR A 164 -23.46 -29.70 -46.37
C THR A 164 -22.95 -31.17 -46.23
N PRO A 165 -23.81 -32.10 -45.73
CA PRO A 165 -23.45 -33.13 -44.73
C PRO A 165 -23.54 -34.58 -45.24
N CYS A 166 -23.09 -35.54 -44.41
CA CYS A 166 -23.43 -36.99 -44.31
C CYS A 166 -22.16 -37.74 -43.85
N SER A 167 -22.13 -38.85 -43.12
CA SER A 167 -23.10 -39.79 -42.55
C SER A 167 -22.26 -40.79 -41.72
N ARG A 168 -22.72 -41.18 -40.52
CA ARG A 168 -22.36 -42.48 -39.89
C ARG A 168 -23.01 -43.61 -40.75
N PRO A 169 -22.62 -44.92 -40.71
CA PRO A 169 -22.37 -45.74 -39.51
C PRO A 169 -21.32 -46.91 -39.69
N ARG A 170 -20.69 -47.47 -38.64
CA ARG A 170 -21.00 -48.68 -37.80
C ARG A 170 -20.63 -50.05 -38.44
N VAL A 171 -20.38 -51.03 -37.55
CA VAL A 171 -20.54 -52.52 -37.68
C VAL A 171 -19.21 -53.29 -37.83
N THR A 172 -18.59 -53.75 -36.73
CA THR A 172 -18.67 -55.08 -36.04
C THR A 172 -17.95 -56.23 -36.74
N GLY A 173 -17.27 -57.08 -35.95
CA GLY A 173 -16.78 -58.37 -36.45
C GLY A 173 -15.93 -59.14 -35.44
N THR A 174 -16.56 -59.59 -34.34
CA THR A 174 -15.99 -60.55 -33.39
C THR A 174 -15.96 -61.94 -34.02
N ARG A 175 -14.86 -62.71 -33.84
CA ARG A 175 -14.87 -64.17 -34.01
C ARG A 175 -14.14 -64.84 -32.85
N TRP A 176 -14.88 -65.64 -32.10
CA TRP A 176 -14.42 -66.46 -31.00
C TRP A 176 -13.87 -67.79 -31.52
N SER A 177 -12.77 -68.25 -30.92
CA SER A 177 -12.33 -69.65 -30.98
C SER A 177 -11.53 -69.95 -29.72
N ILE A 178 -12.10 -70.76 -28.83
CA ILE A 178 -11.39 -71.42 -27.71
C ILE A 178 -11.20 -72.87 -28.16
N PRO A 179 -10.00 -73.45 -28.00
CA PRO A 179 -9.97 -74.70 -27.24
C PRO A 179 -8.79 -74.83 -26.25
N ILE A 180 -9.16 -75.44 -25.12
CA ILE A 180 -8.46 -76.52 -24.42
C ILE A 180 -7.22 -76.15 -23.58
N PHE A 181 -7.45 -76.33 -22.28
CA PHE A 181 -6.56 -76.26 -21.15
C PHE A 181 -5.54 -77.42 -21.20
N THR A 182 -4.24 -77.10 -21.22
CA THR A 182 -3.19 -78.00 -20.75
C THR A 182 -2.35 -77.27 -19.71
N SER A 183 -2.10 -77.96 -18.61
CA SER A 183 -1.47 -77.45 -17.39
C SER A 183 -0.02 -77.02 -17.62
N SER A 184 0.30 -75.79 -17.28
CA SER A 184 1.65 -75.46 -16.82
C SER A 184 1.54 -74.45 -15.68
N THR A 185 1.96 -74.92 -14.51
CA THR A 185 2.00 -74.18 -13.25
C THR A 185 3.09 -73.11 -13.35
N ASP A 186 2.76 -71.95 -13.91
CA ASP A 186 3.71 -70.85 -13.98
C ASP A 186 3.50 -69.86 -12.83
N ARG A 187 4.58 -69.69 -12.09
CA ARG A 187 4.66 -69.04 -10.78
C ARG A 187 4.42 -67.54 -10.99
N MET A 188 3.31 -67.01 -10.45
CA MET A 188 3.02 -65.57 -10.47
C MET A 188 4.13 -64.80 -9.73
N LEU A 189 5.05 -64.20 -10.49
CA LEU A 189 5.95 -63.16 -10.02
C LEU A 189 5.13 -61.90 -9.71
N PRO A 190 5.38 -61.20 -8.58
CA PRO A 190 4.72 -59.94 -8.29
C PRO A 190 5.13 -58.93 -9.36
N LYS A 191 4.14 -58.35 -10.07
CA LYS A 191 4.37 -57.22 -10.98
C LYS A 191 5.04 -56.10 -10.19
N ARG A 192 6.34 -55.90 -10.41
CA ARG A 192 7.09 -54.76 -9.89
C ARG A 192 6.43 -53.51 -10.46
N LEU A 193 5.83 -52.69 -9.59
CA LEU A 193 5.35 -51.36 -9.94
C LEU A 193 6.50 -50.59 -10.61
N PRO A 194 6.28 -49.96 -11.78
CA PRO A 194 7.31 -49.20 -12.45
C PRO A 194 7.80 -48.10 -11.51
N ARG A 195 9.12 -48.00 -11.34
CA ARG A 195 9.72 -46.96 -10.51
C ARG A 195 9.23 -45.61 -11.04
N PRO A 196 8.62 -44.76 -10.21
CA PRO A 196 8.13 -43.46 -10.66
C PRO A 196 9.29 -42.69 -11.27
N SER A 197 9.08 -42.13 -12.47
CA SER A 197 10.09 -41.33 -13.14
C SER A 197 10.49 -40.17 -12.23
N PHE A 198 11.75 -39.72 -12.31
CA PHE A 198 12.26 -38.59 -11.53
C PHE A 198 11.34 -37.36 -11.58
N ARG A 199 10.66 -37.16 -12.72
CA ARG A 199 9.67 -36.09 -12.94
C ARG A 199 8.43 -36.23 -12.05
N LEU A 200 7.96 -37.45 -11.78
CA LEU A 200 6.81 -37.68 -10.89
C LEU A 200 7.17 -37.38 -9.43
N TRP A 201 8.38 -37.75 -9.00
CA TRP A 201 8.89 -37.41 -7.66
C TRP A 201 9.06 -35.91 -7.47
N LEU A 202 9.62 -35.21 -8.47
CA LEU A 202 9.75 -33.76 -8.44
C LEU A 202 8.38 -33.06 -8.36
N LEU A 203 7.39 -33.55 -9.09
CA LEU A 203 6.03 -33.02 -9.07
C LEU A 203 5.34 -33.24 -7.71
N LEU A 204 5.55 -34.40 -7.09
CA LEU A 204 5.02 -34.68 -5.74
C LEU A 204 5.69 -33.82 -4.66
N ILE A 205 7.00 -33.58 -4.78
CA ILE A 205 7.72 -32.66 -3.88
C ILE A 205 7.22 -31.23 -4.06
N LEU A 206 7.03 -30.77 -5.30
CA LEU A 206 6.48 -29.43 -5.58
C LEU A 206 5.06 -29.26 -5.05
N LEU A 207 4.20 -30.26 -5.21
CA LEU A 207 2.85 -30.25 -4.65
C LEU A 207 2.88 -30.27 -3.11
N GLY A 208 3.75 -31.09 -2.51
CA GLY A 208 3.93 -31.13 -1.06
C GLY A 208 4.46 -29.82 -0.50
N LEU A 209 5.42 -29.18 -1.18
CA LEU A 209 5.94 -27.87 -0.81
C LEU A 209 4.87 -26.79 -0.99
N GLY A 210 4.09 -26.82 -2.07
CA GLY A 210 2.97 -25.91 -2.28
C GLY A 210 1.90 -26.05 -1.19
N ALA A 211 1.58 -27.27 -0.79
CA ALA A 211 0.65 -27.53 0.31
C ALA A 211 1.20 -27.10 1.67
N LEU A 212 2.50 -27.31 1.91
CA LEU A 212 3.17 -26.87 3.13
C LEU A 212 3.23 -25.34 3.20
N LEU A 213 3.55 -24.66 2.10
CA LEU A 213 3.54 -23.20 2.02
C LEU A 213 2.13 -22.63 2.17
N ALA A 214 1.12 -23.29 1.59
CA ALA A 214 -0.27 -22.94 1.83
C ALA A 214 -0.64 -23.16 3.30
N TRP A 215 -0.18 -24.22 3.95
CA TRP A 215 -0.47 -24.46 5.36
C TRP A 215 0.25 -23.47 6.32
N LEU A 216 1.45 -23.04 5.95
CA LEU A 216 2.24 -22.04 6.69
C LEU A 216 1.82 -20.60 6.38
N ALA A 217 1.10 -20.35 5.29
CA ALA A 217 0.62 -19.02 4.97
C ALA A 217 -0.41 -18.59 6.02
N PRO A 218 -0.26 -17.43 6.67
CA PRO A 218 -1.25 -16.91 7.61
C PRO A 218 -2.49 -16.48 6.80
N TRP A 219 -3.41 -17.42 6.57
CA TRP A 219 -4.69 -17.11 5.94
C TRP A 219 -5.56 -16.40 6.96
N GLN A 220 -5.84 -15.13 6.67
CA GLN A 220 -6.77 -14.22 7.33
C GLN A 220 -6.03 -13.18 8.19
N ALA A 221 -5.84 -12.00 7.58
CA ALA A 221 -5.97 -10.78 8.35
C ALA A 221 -7.32 -10.86 9.09
N PRO A 222 -7.39 -10.48 10.38
CA PRO A 222 -8.65 -10.42 11.10
C PRO A 222 -9.70 -9.71 10.24
N ALA A 223 -10.91 -10.26 10.17
CA ALA A 223 -11.99 -9.53 9.53
C ALA A 223 -12.06 -8.14 10.20
N PRO A 224 -12.18 -7.05 9.41
CA PRO A 224 -12.33 -5.72 9.98
C PRO A 224 -13.44 -5.75 11.02
N GLY A 225 -13.21 -5.12 12.18
CA GLY A 225 -14.24 -5.01 13.20
C GLY A 225 -15.52 -4.35 12.64
N PRO A 226 -16.65 -4.48 13.34
CA PRO A 226 -17.87 -3.80 12.93
C PRO A 226 -17.61 -2.30 12.76
N VAL A 227 -18.22 -1.72 11.71
CA VAL A 227 -18.16 -0.28 11.46
C VAL A 227 -18.72 0.42 12.69
N PRO A 228 -17.92 1.22 13.41
CA PRO A 228 -18.41 1.93 14.57
C PRO A 228 -19.44 2.97 14.12
N THR A 229 -20.61 2.94 14.74
CA THR A 229 -21.61 4.00 14.62
C THR A 229 -21.58 4.76 15.94
N ASP A 230 -21.17 6.02 15.92
CA ASP A 230 -21.26 6.89 17.08
C ASP A 230 -22.36 7.93 16.88
N ASP A 231 -22.62 8.74 17.92
CA ASP A 231 -23.61 9.82 17.86
C ASP A 231 -23.26 10.88 16.79
N ALA A 232 -22.02 10.91 16.31
CA ALA A 232 -21.55 11.85 15.28
C ALA A 232 -21.89 11.37 13.85
N GLY A 233 -22.25 10.10 13.67
CA GLY A 233 -22.79 9.56 12.41
C GLY A 233 -22.03 8.35 11.89
N GLU A 234 -22.16 8.11 10.58
CA GLU A 234 -21.44 7.04 9.88
C GLU A 234 -20.02 7.52 9.54
N PRO A 235 -18.96 6.78 9.90
CA PRO A 235 -17.61 7.12 9.55
C PRO A 235 -17.35 6.91 8.06
N ASP A 236 -16.54 7.77 7.44
CA ASP A 236 -16.06 7.56 6.07
C ASP A 236 -14.86 6.60 6.03
N TYR A 237 -14.03 6.62 7.08
CA TYR A 237 -12.95 5.68 7.27
C TYR A 237 -12.72 5.32 8.73
N TYR A 238 -12.27 4.08 8.94
CA TYR A 238 -11.71 3.62 10.19
C TYR A 238 -10.46 2.78 9.91
N LEU A 239 -9.55 2.77 10.88
CA LEU A 239 -8.28 2.06 10.82
C LEU A 239 -8.16 1.21 12.09
N GLU A 240 -7.77 -0.05 11.93
CA GLU A 240 -7.39 -0.95 13.03
C GLU A 240 -5.87 -1.00 13.13
N GLU A 241 -5.32 -1.12 14.34
CA GLU A 241 -3.88 -1.15 14.63
C GLU A 241 -3.15 0.02 13.94
N ALA A 242 -3.72 1.21 14.11
CA ALA A 242 -3.36 2.38 13.33
C ALA A 242 -2.08 3.02 13.87
N ARG A 243 -1.14 3.30 12.95
CA ARG A 243 0.05 4.11 13.18
C ARG A 243 0.07 5.29 12.22
N LEU A 244 -0.17 6.48 12.73
CA LEU A 244 -0.11 7.74 11.99
C LEU A 244 1.21 8.44 12.30
N THR A 245 1.97 8.84 11.28
CA THR A 245 3.20 9.66 11.46
C THR A 245 3.06 10.96 10.69
N ARG A 246 3.34 12.08 11.34
CA ARG A 246 3.33 13.42 10.73
C ARG A 246 4.73 13.93 10.53
N PHE A 247 4.93 14.57 9.39
CA PHE A 247 6.19 15.14 8.96
C PHE A 247 6.07 16.66 8.87
N ASP A 248 7.15 17.36 9.18
CA ASP A 248 7.28 18.79 8.92
C ASP A 248 7.50 19.08 7.42
N ALA A 249 7.59 20.36 7.06
CA ALA A 249 7.83 20.79 5.68
C ALA A 249 9.20 20.35 5.12
N GLN A 250 10.12 19.91 5.99
CA GLN A 250 11.45 19.42 5.66
C GLN A 250 11.48 17.88 5.54
N GLY A 251 10.36 17.20 5.80
CA GLY A 251 10.23 15.75 5.73
C GLY A 251 10.72 15.02 6.99
N GLN A 252 10.92 15.71 8.11
CA GLN A 252 11.29 15.10 9.39
C GLN A 252 10.03 14.79 10.21
N ALA A 253 9.99 13.61 10.82
CA ALA A 253 8.86 13.22 11.66
C ALA A 253 8.87 14.04 12.97
N HIS A 254 7.78 14.75 13.27
CA HIS A 254 7.64 15.52 14.52
C HIS A 254 6.57 14.92 15.45
N GLN A 255 5.70 14.04 14.95
CA GLN A 255 4.66 13.37 15.73
C GLN A 255 4.39 11.98 15.17
N ARG A 256 4.20 11.00 16.06
CA ARG A 256 3.66 9.68 15.73
C ARG A 256 2.54 9.34 16.71
N LEU A 257 1.37 8.99 16.20
CA LEU A 257 0.23 8.55 16.98
C LEU A 257 -0.03 7.07 16.69
N GLU A 258 -0.07 6.27 17.74
CA GLU A 258 -0.41 4.85 17.68
C GLU A 258 -1.72 4.63 18.45
N SER A 259 -2.64 3.87 17.88
CA SER A 259 -3.90 3.55 18.52
C SER A 259 -4.43 2.23 17.95
N PRO A 260 -4.98 1.33 18.78
CA PRO A 260 -5.66 0.13 18.30
C PRO A 260 -6.77 0.45 17.29
N ARG A 261 -7.41 1.62 17.40
CA ARG A 261 -8.48 2.01 16.49
C ARG A 261 -8.59 3.51 16.31
N LEU A 262 -8.58 3.95 15.05
CA LEU A 262 -8.90 5.32 14.63
C LEU A 262 -10.19 5.34 13.81
N VAL A 263 -11.06 6.31 14.08
CA VAL A 263 -12.32 6.49 13.37
C VAL A 263 -12.44 7.96 12.99
N HIS A 264 -12.66 8.27 11.72
CA HIS A 264 -12.97 9.62 11.29
C HIS A 264 -14.42 9.74 10.89
N THR A 265 -15.03 10.86 11.27
CA THR A 265 -16.42 11.16 10.97
C THR A 265 -16.47 12.47 10.18
N PRO A 266 -16.94 12.46 8.92
CA PRO A 266 -17.00 13.67 8.09
C PRO A 266 -17.91 14.76 8.64
N HIS A 267 -18.90 14.38 9.46
CA HIS A 267 -19.89 15.34 9.98
C HIS A 267 -19.22 16.42 10.85
N ASP A 268 -18.28 16.05 11.71
CA ASP A 268 -17.58 16.96 12.60
C ASP A 268 -16.09 17.14 12.27
N ASP A 269 -15.58 16.43 11.25
CA ASP A 269 -14.18 16.44 10.81
C ASP A 269 -13.21 16.08 11.95
N VAL A 270 -13.64 15.15 12.83
CA VAL A 270 -12.85 14.69 13.98
C VAL A 270 -12.42 13.25 13.78
N THR A 271 -11.13 12.97 14.02
CA THR A 271 -10.63 11.60 14.15
C THR A 271 -10.54 11.20 15.62
N ARG A 272 -11.32 10.20 16.01
CA ARG A 272 -11.36 9.62 17.36
C ARG A 272 -10.39 8.45 17.43
N ALA A 273 -9.65 8.38 18.53
CA ALA A 273 -8.66 7.35 18.82
C ALA A 273 -9.00 6.65 20.14
N VAL A 274 -8.94 5.32 20.14
CA VAL A 274 -9.08 4.52 21.37
C VAL A 274 -7.70 4.32 21.98
N THR A 275 -7.53 4.59 23.27
CA THR A 275 -6.27 4.43 24.01
C THR A 275 -5.02 4.89 23.23
N PRO A 276 -4.99 6.14 22.76
CA PRO A 276 -3.89 6.66 21.95
C PRO A 276 -2.57 6.75 22.72
N VAL A 277 -1.47 6.47 22.02
CA VAL A 277 -0.11 6.79 22.44
C VAL A 277 0.52 7.70 21.39
N ALA A 278 0.79 8.94 21.75
CA ALA A 278 1.41 9.94 20.91
C ALA A 278 2.88 10.13 21.31
N HIS A 279 3.80 9.80 20.40
CA HIS A 279 5.20 10.14 20.49
C HIS A 279 5.41 11.50 19.81
N LEU A 280 5.83 12.51 20.58
CA LEU A 280 6.09 13.86 20.11
C LEU A 280 7.61 14.08 20.10
N ILE A 281 8.11 14.75 19.07
CA ILE A 281 9.53 15.08 18.93
C ILE A 281 9.64 16.59 18.88
N ASP A 282 10.47 17.15 19.75
CA ASP A 282 10.69 18.59 19.77
C ASP A 282 11.77 19.05 18.78
N ARG A 283 12.07 20.36 18.76
CA ARG A 283 13.06 20.93 17.84
C ARG A 283 14.50 20.53 18.16
N GLU A 284 14.76 20.11 19.39
CA GLU A 284 16.06 19.62 19.86
C GLU A 284 16.19 18.10 19.64
N GLY A 285 15.12 17.44 19.18
CA GLY A 285 15.06 16.01 18.95
C GLY A 285 14.70 15.19 20.20
N ARG A 286 14.31 15.83 21.30
CA ARG A 286 13.93 15.14 22.54
C ARG A 286 12.58 14.47 22.37
N HIS A 287 12.44 13.31 22.98
CA HIS A 287 11.26 12.48 22.87
C HIS A 287 10.29 12.69 24.02
N TRP A 288 9.03 12.90 23.66
CA TRP A 288 7.91 13.10 24.57
C TRP A 288 6.85 12.05 24.29
N ILE A 289 6.19 11.55 25.33
CA ILE A 289 5.14 10.54 25.20
C ILE A 289 3.89 11.08 25.86
N ALA A 290 2.80 11.16 25.11
CA ALA A 290 1.49 11.53 25.61
C ALA A 290 0.50 10.39 25.40
N ASN A 291 -0.28 10.04 26.41
CA ASN A 291 -1.30 9.00 26.31
C ASN A 291 -2.57 9.38 27.07
N GLY A 292 -3.65 8.66 26.81
CA GLY A 292 -4.94 8.79 27.50
C GLY A 292 -5.88 7.64 27.11
N ASP A 293 -7.05 7.58 27.74
CA ASP A 293 -8.06 6.56 27.48
C ASP A 293 -8.75 6.78 26.12
N GLU A 294 -9.00 8.05 25.78
CA GLU A 294 -9.56 8.48 24.50
C GLU A 294 -8.73 9.62 23.89
N GLY A 295 -8.65 9.65 22.57
CA GLY A 295 -8.03 10.73 21.80
C GLY A 295 -8.99 11.31 20.78
N ARG A 296 -8.90 12.62 20.55
CA ARG A 296 -9.63 13.33 19.51
C ARG A 296 -8.67 14.25 18.77
N LEU A 297 -8.50 14.02 17.49
CA LEU A 297 -7.82 14.94 16.58
C LEU A 297 -8.89 15.82 15.95
N GLY A 298 -8.79 17.13 16.16
CA GLY A 298 -9.67 18.10 15.52
C GLY A 298 -9.47 18.22 14.00
N PRO A 299 -10.23 19.13 13.35
CA PRO A 299 -10.12 19.41 11.92
C PRO A 299 -8.68 19.61 11.45
N GLY A 300 -8.29 18.95 10.35
CA GLY A 300 -6.90 18.97 9.87
C GLY A 300 -5.90 18.23 10.77
N GLY A 301 -6.39 17.40 11.69
CA GLY A 301 -5.60 16.59 12.61
C GLY A 301 -4.99 17.37 13.77
N ASN A 302 -5.49 18.57 14.12
CA ASN A 302 -4.94 19.40 15.18
C ASN A 302 -6.04 20.29 15.79
N PRO A 303 -6.10 20.53 17.11
CA PRO A 303 -5.27 19.95 18.16
C PRO A 303 -5.58 18.47 18.44
N LEU A 304 -4.62 17.77 19.03
CA LEU A 304 -4.82 16.46 19.67
C LEU A 304 -5.33 16.69 21.09
N THR A 305 -6.51 16.18 21.41
CA THR A 305 -7.06 16.19 22.76
C THR A 305 -7.08 14.77 23.30
N LEU A 306 -6.44 14.54 24.43
CA LEU A 306 -6.41 13.28 25.17
C LEU A 306 -7.29 13.43 26.41
N THR A 307 -8.17 12.47 26.65
CA THR A 307 -9.11 12.49 27.77
C THR A 307 -9.10 11.16 28.51
N GLY A 308 -9.26 11.23 29.83
CA GLY A 308 -9.21 10.06 30.72
C GLY A 308 -7.77 9.63 30.95
N ASN A 309 -7.31 9.71 32.20
CA ASN A 309 -5.95 9.36 32.62
C ASN A 309 -4.85 9.94 31.69
N ALA A 310 -5.05 11.18 31.24
CA ALA A 310 -4.19 11.81 30.27
C ALA A 310 -2.83 12.11 30.90
N ARG A 311 -1.76 11.55 30.34
CA ARG A 311 -0.41 11.70 30.87
C ARG A 311 0.53 12.19 29.78
N LEU A 312 1.45 13.08 30.17
CA LEU A 312 2.55 13.56 29.34
C LEU A 312 3.88 13.29 30.05
N LEU A 313 4.78 12.61 29.37
CA LEU A 313 6.06 12.14 29.87
C LEU A 313 7.19 12.75 29.04
N ALA A 314 8.21 13.26 29.72
CA ALA A 314 9.53 13.54 29.15
C ALA A 314 10.56 12.63 29.85
N PRO A 315 10.84 11.44 29.28
CA PRO A 315 11.71 10.44 29.91
C PRO A 315 13.11 10.98 30.20
N GLU A 316 13.66 11.78 29.28
CA GLU A 316 15.01 12.36 29.40
C GLU A 316 15.12 13.34 30.56
N GLU A 317 14.05 14.06 30.88
CA GLU A 317 14.00 15.06 31.95
C GLU A 317 13.44 14.50 33.26
N ARG A 318 13.04 13.22 33.27
CA ARG A 318 12.34 12.55 34.38
C ARG A 318 11.09 13.32 34.83
N TRP A 319 10.37 13.84 33.84
CA TRP A 319 9.20 14.66 34.06
C TRP A 319 7.94 13.91 33.66
N GLN A 320 6.93 13.97 34.50
CA GLN A 320 5.61 13.41 34.27
C GLN A 320 4.55 14.45 34.65
N LEU A 321 3.54 14.54 33.81
CA LEU A 321 2.32 15.29 34.05
C LEU A 321 1.15 14.33 33.96
N ASP A 322 0.31 14.31 34.98
CA ASP A 322 -0.96 13.61 34.98
C ASP A 322 -2.12 14.60 35.07
N THR A 323 -3.13 14.44 34.21
CA THR A 323 -4.33 15.27 34.19
C THR A 323 -5.52 14.49 33.62
N GLU A 324 -6.72 15.04 33.70
CA GLU A 324 -7.92 14.40 33.14
C GLU A 324 -8.06 14.70 31.63
N ILE A 325 -7.80 15.94 31.24
CA ILE A 325 -7.90 16.42 29.85
C ILE A 325 -6.59 17.10 29.48
N LEU A 326 -5.93 16.61 28.44
CA LEU A 326 -4.71 17.20 27.89
C LEU A 326 -4.94 17.57 26.43
N HIS A 327 -4.78 18.84 26.11
CA HIS A 327 -4.76 19.31 24.74
C HIS A 327 -3.31 19.51 24.29
N PHE A 328 -3.05 19.24 23.02
CA PHE A 328 -1.74 19.40 22.40
C PHE A 328 -1.89 19.97 20.98
N ASP A 329 -1.24 21.11 20.74
CA ASP A 329 -1.09 21.69 19.42
C ASP A 329 0.28 21.33 18.83
N ALA A 330 0.28 20.49 17.79
CA ALA A 330 1.50 20.02 17.13
C ALA A 330 2.24 21.11 16.34
N ASN A 331 1.56 22.17 15.91
CA ASN A 331 2.17 23.24 15.12
C ASN A 331 3.02 24.18 15.98
N VAL A 332 2.56 24.41 17.22
CA VAL A 332 3.21 25.33 18.16
C VAL A 332 4.02 24.57 19.22
N GLY A 333 3.77 23.27 19.39
CA GLY A 333 4.36 22.47 20.46
C GLY A 333 3.84 22.88 21.83
N HIS A 334 2.58 23.33 21.93
CA HIS A 334 1.95 23.77 23.16
C HIS A 334 0.99 22.70 23.66
N ALA A 335 1.23 22.20 24.86
CA ALA A 335 0.31 21.32 25.58
C ALA A 335 -0.35 22.09 26.73
N TRP A 336 -1.66 21.98 26.91
CA TRP A 336 -2.37 22.64 28.00
C TRP A 336 -3.47 21.77 28.58
N SER A 337 -3.82 22.07 29.83
CA SER A 337 -4.90 21.42 30.54
C SER A 337 -5.65 22.43 31.40
N GLU A 338 -6.98 22.37 31.34
CA GLU A 338 -7.87 23.15 32.21
C GLU A 338 -8.39 22.33 33.40
N THR A 339 -7.91 21.08 33.54
CA THR A 339 -8.23 20.19 34.65
C THR A 339 -7.07 20.12 35.62
N PRO A 340 -7.34 19.82 36.92
CA PRO A 340 -6.30 19.72 37.92
C PRO A 340 -5.18 18.77 37.49
N ALA A 341 -3.97 19.30 37.43
CA ALA A 341 -2.81 18.60 36.93
C ALA A 341 -1.80 18.34 38.05
N LEU A 342 -1.22 17.14 38.05
CA LEU A 342 -0.12 16.75 38.93
C LEU A 342 1.16 16.67 38.10
N LEU A 343 2.10 17.54 38.45
CA LEU A 343 3.45 17.56 37.97
C LEU A 343 4.37 16.75 38.87
N GLN A 344 5.12 15.82 38.32
CA GLN A 344 6.08 15.01 39.03
C GLN A 344 7.44 15.11 38.36
N GLN A 345 8.46 15.48 39.14
CA GLN A 345 9.85 15.42 38.73
C GLN A 345 10.64 14.94 39.94
N PRO A 346 10.79 13.61 40.14
CA PRO A 346 11.34 13.08 41.37
C PRO A 346 12.68 13.75 41.76
N PRO A 347 12.83 14.22 43.02
CA PRO A 347 11.96 13.99 44.17
C PRO A 347 10.92 15.09 44.46
N GLN A 348 10.72 16.04 43.54
CA GLN A 348 9.73 17.13 43.68
C GLN A 348 8.41 16.80 42.97
N HIS A 349 7.30 17.33 43.50
CA HIS A 349 6.01 17.30 42.83
C HIS A 349 5.28 18.64 42.99
N MET A 350 4.44 19.00 42.04
CA MET A 350 3.59 20.19 42.08
C MET A 350 2.20 19.86 41.59
N ARG A 351 1.18 20.51 42.12
CA ARG A 351 -0.20 20.41 41.67
C ARG A 351 -0.73 21.81 41.40
N GLY A 352 -1.55 21.96 40.36
CA GLY A 352 -2.27 23.20 40.04
C GLY A 352 -3.59 22.88 39.34
N ASP A 353 -4.48 23.86 39.25
CA ASP A 353 -5.79 23.67 38.61
C ASP A 353 -5.72 23.85 37.09
N ARG A 354 -4.73 24.61 36.60
CA ARG A 354 -4.44 24.81 35.17
C ARG A 354 -2.96 24.60 34.87
N PHE A 355 -2.69 24.16 33.65
CA PHE A 355 -1.36 23.81 33.21
C PHE A 355 -1.10 24.18 31.75
N ASP A 356 0.09 24.72 31.47
CA ASP A 356 0.56 25.07 30.13
C ASP A 356 2.03 24.67 29.95
N VAL A 357 2.36 24.09 28.80
CA VAL A 357 3.72 23.63 28.45
C VAL A 357 4.04 23.93 27.02
N TRP A 358 5.18 24.59 26.81
CA TRP A 358 5.77 24.79 25.51
C TRP A 358 6.95 23.84 25.38
N ILE A 359 6.71 22.71 24.71
CA ILE A 359 7.66 21.61 24.55
C ILE A 359 8.93 22.10 23.84
N HIS A 360 8.77 22.95 22.83
CA HIS A 360 9.88 23.52 22.07
C HIS A 360 10.74 24.51 22.85
N ASP A 361 10.18 25.14 23.89
CA ASP A 361 10.88 26.17 24.69
C ASP A 361 11.33 25.62 26.05
N ASN A 362 11.13 24.33 26.29
CA ASN A 362 11.27 23.66 27.58
C ASN A 362 10.68 24.48 28.75
N ARG A 363 9.45 24.99 28.56
CA ARG A 363 8.81 25.89 29.52
C ARG A 363 7.50 25.30 29.99
N ALA A 364 7.34 25.18 31.31
CA ALA A 364 6.09 24.81 31.95
C ALA A 364 5.56 25.95 32.83
N ARG A 365 4.24 26.05 32.92
CA ARG A 365 3.53 27.00 33.77
C ARG A 365 2.36 26.28 34.43
N LEU A 366 2.36 26.27 35.75
CA LEU A 366 1.18 25.94 36.55
C LEU A 366 0.51 27.24 37.00
N THR A 367 -0.80 27.27 36.95
CA THR A 367 -1.63 28.37 37.46
C THR A 367 -2.77 27.84 38.30
N ASP A 368 -3.29 28.70 39.16
CA ASP A 368 -4.44 28.45 40.05
C ASP A 368 -4.20 27.37 41.11
N ASN A 369 -4.27 27.78 42.39
CA ASN A 369 -4.10 26.92 43.57
C ASN A 369 -2.84 26.03 43.54
N VAL A 370 -1.72 26.61 43.09
CA VAL A 370 -0.46 25.88 42.92
C VAL A 370 0.13 25.50 44.28
N ARG A 371 0.37 24.19 44.49
CA ARG A 371 1.03 23.65 45.69
C ARG A 371 2.11 22.67 45.27
N GLY A 372 3.29 22.77 45.85
CA GLY A 372 4.40 21.87 45.54
C GLY A 372 5.15 21.42 46.76
N HIS A 373 5.74 20.23 46.67
CA HIS A 373 6.72 19.73 47.61
C HIS A 373 8.09 19.75 46.94
N HIS A 374 9.00 20.51 47.54
CA HIS A 374 10.40 20.56 47.15
C HIS A 374 11.25 20.03 48.29
N PRO A 375 11.96 18.91 48.09
CA PRO A 375 12.84 18.39 49.12
C PRO A 375 14.02 19.35 49.36
N PRO A 376 14.56 19.41 50.59
CA PRO A 376 15.65 20.30 50.93
C PRO A 376 16.92 19.99 50.11
N GLU A 377 17.70 21.04 49.79
CA GLU A 377 19.00 20.95 49.09
C GLU A 377 19.95 20.00 49.84
N GLY A 378 20.00 18.74 49.40
CA GLY A 378 20.82 17.70 50.04
C GLY A 378 20.36 16.27 49.74
N ALA A 379 19.07 16.06 49.48
CA ALA A 379 18.51 14.74 49.16
C ALA A 379 18.85 14.23 47.74
N GLN A 380 19.33 15.10 46.84
CA GLN A 380 19.63 14.75 45.44
C GLN A 380 20.86 13.84 45.25
N ARG A 381 21.72 13.65 46.26
CA ARG A 381 22.95 12.83 46.14
C ARG A 381 22.77 11.35 46.50
N GLY A 382 21.62 10.95 47.05
CA GLY A 382 21.48 9.63 47.70
C GLY A 382 20.86 8.51 46.88
N GLN A 383 20.14 8.80 45.79
CA GLN A 383 19.33 7.80 45.08
C GLN A 383 19.35 8.07 43.57
N ALA A 384 20.51 7.87 42.94
CA ALA A 384 20.58 7.53 41.53
C ALA A 384 20.57 5.99 41.42
N GLU A 385 19.51 5.36 41.93
CA GLU A 385 19.23 3.97 41.60
C GLU A 385 18.48 4.00 40.26
N ALA A 386 19.03 3.33 39.27
CA ALA A 386 18.46 3.25 37.94
C ALA A 386 17.12 2.52 38.05
N ILE A 387 16.02 3.26 37.92
CA ILE A 387 14.70 2.70 37.66
C ILE A 387 14.75 2.25 36.20
N GLU A 388 14.79 0.93 35.99
CA GLU A 388 14.82 0.30 34.68
C GLU A 388 13.51 0.63 33.92
N PRO A 389 13.52 0.66 32.58
CA PRO A 389 12.35 0.99 31.75
C PRO A 389 11.10 0.11 32.01
N GLU A 390 11.28 -1.00 32.73
CA GLU A 390 10.24 -1.98 33.06
C GLU A 390 9.28 -1.51 34.17
N ASP A 391 9.65 -0.50 34.96
CA ASP A 391 8.78 0.11 35.98
C ASP A 391 7.70 1.04 35.37
N PHE A 392 7.65 1.15 34.04
CA PHE A 392 6.68 1.95 33.27
C PHE A 392 5.86 1.10 32.27
N THR A 393 5.40 -0.08 32.69
CA THR A 393 4.30 -0.77 31.99
C THR A 393 3.07 -0.90 32.90
N PRO A 394 1.84 -0.89 32.34
CA PRO A 394 0.59 -0.61 33.05
C PRO A 394 0.25 -1.57 34.19
#